data_AF-A0A0P7BE69-F1
#
_entry.id   AF-A0A0P7BE69-F1
#
_cell.length_a   1.000
_cell.length_b   1.000
_cell.length_c   1.000
_cell.angle_alpha   90.00
_cell.angle_beta   90.00
_cell.angle_gamma   90.00
#
_symmetry.space_group_name_H-M   'P 1'
#
loop_
_entity.id
_entity.type
_entity.pdbx_description
1 polymer ?
#
loop_
_entity_poly.entity_id
_entity_poly.type
_entity_poly.pdbx_seq_one_letter_code
_entity_poly.pdbx_strand_id
1 'polypeptide(L)'
;MAPQVCKSDIIIAIHPRHIANIVSRTKNHEFRKYLLPTEVRRLWIYETSPASSVKYVATISAGKRPGEIRDPSGLRNDEFDEGRLEHLVKFAYEIHRLEALTTPISLGDLKQNGWLNGPPQKYCYVKQPMRQALSVTPLTLIFDSITMVSTLTPSSSAASSDAHPDAKPEHYQSSLYGKGTSSPGTPKTVPVRMLPASQVRSGRPQGITRRPARNLAGIQKHTTVAERASCKGRFDDNQILPVSGSWEV
;
A
#
# COMPACT_ATOMS: atom_id res chain seq x y z
N MET A 1 29.95 -9.94 15.60
CA MET A 1 28.98 -8.83 15.50
C MET A 1 27.75 -9.32 14.75
N ALA A 2 26.53 -9.06 15.23
CA ALA A 2 25.33 -9.36 14.47
C ALA A 2 25.19 -8.37 13.30
N PRO A 3 24.74 -8.80 12.10
CA PRO A 3 24.52 -7.89 10.98
C PRO A 3 23.39 -6.91 11.31
N GLN A 4 23.72 -5.62 11.40
CA GLN A 4 22.73 -4.57 11.62
C GLN A 4 21.82 -4.46 10.38
N VAL A 5 20.60 -4.98 10.50
CA VAL A 5 19.61 -4.91 9.43
C VAL A 5 19.04 -3.50 9.39
N CYS A 6 19.52 -2.66 8.46
CA CYS A 6 18.93 -1.35 8.21
C CYS A 6 17.46 -1.52 7.78
N LYS A 7 16.52 -1.12 8.64
CA LYS A 7 15.06 -1.27 8.44
C LYS A 7 14.44 -0.12 7.62
N SER A 8 15.27 0.73 6.99
CA SER A 8 14.83 1.91 6.24
C SER A 8 14.09 1.62 4.94
N ASP A 9 14.24 0.40 4.42
CA ASP A 9 13.80 0.02 3.08
C ASP A 9 12.80 -1.14 3.17
N ILE A 10 11.61 -0.93 2.62
CA ILE A 10 10.57 -1.95 2.49
C ILE A 10 10.12 -2.11 1.05
N ILE A 11 9.56 -3.27 0.74
CA ILE A 11 8.91 -3.58 -0.53
C ILE A 11 7.40 -3.60 -0.31
N ILE A 12 6.65 -2.91 -1.15
CA ILE A 12 5.19 -2.88 -1.17
C ILE A 12 4.66 -3.25 -2.55
N ALA A 13 3.52 -3.93 -2.61
CA ALA A 13 2.76 -4.07 -3.85
C ALA A 13 1.91 -2.81 -4.10
N ILE A 14 1.89 -2.34 -5.36
CA ILE A 14 0.99 -1.31 -5.87
C ILE A 14 0.43 -1.76 -7.23
N HIS A 15 -0.86 -1.52 -7.46
CA HIS A 15 -1.53 -1.82 -8.74
C HIS A 15 -1.11 -0.81 -9.84
N PRO A 16 -0.88 -1.23 -11.10
CA PRO A 16 -0.44 -0.36 -12.20
C PRO A 16 -1.18 0.98 -12.30
N ARG A 17 -2.53 0.97 -12.21
CA ARG A 17 -3.36 2.20 -12.20
C ARG A 17 -2.95 3.24 -11.15
N HIS A 18 -2.45 2.82 -9.99
CA HIS A 18 -2.01 3.73 -8.93
C HIS A 18 -0.58 4.18 -9.17
N ILE A 19 0.27 3.32 -9.74
CA ILE A 19 1.62 3.69 -10.18
C ILE A 19 1.57 4.75 -11.28
N ALA A 20 0.70 4.59 -12.28
CA ALA A 20 0.49 5.58 -13.34
C ALA A 20 0.14 6.97 -12.76
N ASN A 21 -0.76 7.02 -11.78
CA ASN A 21 -1.13 8.26 -11.09
C ASN A 21 0.04 8.85 -10.26
N ILE A 22 0.94 8.03 -9.70
CA ILE A 22 2.12 8.52 -8.98
C ILE A 22 3.15 9.07 -9.98
N VAL A 23 3.42 8.36 -11.08
CA VAL A 23 4.33 8.77 -12.16
C VAL A 23 3.87 10.08 -12.81
N SER A 24 2.57 10.25 -13.06
CA SER A 24 1.97 11.49 -13.57
C SER A 24 1.82 12.60 -12.52
N ARG A 25 2.36 12.42 -11.30
CA ARG A 25 2.25 13.33 -10.14
C ARG A 25 0.83 13.57 -9.60
N THR A 26 -0.21 13.12 -10.31
CA THR A 26 -1.62 13.22 -9.92
C THR A 26 -1.89 12.64 -8.53
N LYS A 27 -1.16 11.60 -8.11
CA LYS A 27 -1.18 11.02 -6.76
C LYS A 27 0.15 11.29 -6.07
N ASN A 28 0.19 12.32 -5.22
CA ASN A 28 1.39 12.73 -4.49
C ASN A 28 1.56 12.05 -3.11
N HIS A 29 0.53 11.42 -2.55
CA HIS A 29 0.62 10.62 -1.32
C HIS A 29 0.27 9.14 -1.58
N GLU A 30 0.99 8.21 -0.95
CA GLU A 30 0.57 6.80 -0.81
C GLU A 30 -0.25 6.62 0.47
N PHE A 31 -1.36 5.87 0.41
CA PHE A 31 -2.28 5.73 1.55
C PHE A 31 -2.35 4.29 2.06
N ARG A 32 -2.29 4.09 3.39
CA ARG A 32 -2.36 2.76 4.02
C ARG A 32 -3.27 2.75 5.25
N LYS A 33 -3.79 1.57 5.58
CA LYS A 33 -4.58 1.31 6.82
C LYS A 33 -3.73 1.25 8.09
N TYR A 34 -2.41 1.12 7.95
CA TYR A 34 -1.46 0.90 9.03
C TYR A 34 -0.31 1.90 8.96
N LEU A 35 0.25 2.20 10.13
CA LEU A 35 1.47 3.00 10.24
C LEU A 35 2.67 2.17 9.79
N LEU A 36 3.57 2.78 9.01
CA LEU A 36 4.89 2.24 8.70
C LEU A 36 5.84 2.48 9.88
N PRO A 37 6.83 1.61 10.11
CA PRO A 37 7.90 1.88 11.08
C PRO A 37 8.57 3.23 10.78
N THR A 38 8.91 4.00 11.82
CA THR A 38 9.42 5.38 11.70
C THR A 38 10.80 5.46 11.06
N GLU A 39 11.52 4.33 11.01
CA GLU A 39 12.80 4.18 10.33
C GLU A 39 12.65 4.07 8.81
N VAL A 40 11.46 3.69 8.30
CA VAL A 40 11.23 3.51 6.85
C VAL A 40 11.26 4.84 6.13
N ARG A 41 12.15 4.96 5.15
CA ARG A 41 12.31 6.14 4.28
C ARG A 41 12.12 5.82 2.79
N ARG A 42 12.29 4.56 2.39
CA ARG A 42 12.21 4.12 0.98
C ARG A 42 11.23 2.97 0.79
N LEU A 43 10.37 3.14 -0.20
CA LEU A 43 9.41 2.15 -0.68
C LEU A 43 9.88 1.61 -2.04
N TRP A 44 10.32 0.36 -2.06
CA TRP A 44 10.51 -0.39 -3.30
C TRP A 44 9.15 -0.90 -3.77
N ILE A 45 8.75 -0.51 -4.97
CA ILE A 45 7.41 -0.75 -5.49
C ILE A 45 7.45 -1.96 -6.41
N TYR A 46 6.80 -3.03 -5.96
CA TYR A 46 6.38 -4.15 -6.79
C TYR A 46 5.10 -3.75 -7.54
N GLU A 47 5.21 -3.61 -8.86
CA GLU A 47 4.05 -3.46 -9.73
C GLU A 47 3.37 -4.82 -9.89
N THR A 48 2.06 -4.90 -9.63
CA THR A 48 1.30 -6.15 -9.78
C THR A 48 1.12 -6.53 -11.26
N SER A 49 0.29 -7.54 -11.53
CA SER A 49 -0.10 -7.91 -12.90
C SER A 49 -0.54 -6.66 -13.70
N PRO A 50 -0.10 -6.49 -14.96
CA PRO A 50 0.66 -7.47 -15.76
C PRO A 50 2.17 -7.53 -15.45
N ALA A 51 2.82 -6.43 -15.09
CA ALA A 51 4.29 -6.34 -15.04
C ALA A 51 4.95 -7.30 -14.02
N SER A 52 4.32 -7.50 -12.85
CA SER A 52 4.74 -8.50 -11.85
C SER A 52 6.23 -8.42 -11.47
N SER A 53 6.71 -7.20 -11.21
CA SER A 53 8.14 -6.88 -11.04
C SER A 53 8.37 -5.74 -10.05
N VAL A 54 9.50 -5.73 -9.34
CA VAL A 54 9.97 -4.50 -8.67
C VAL A 54 10.56 -3.58 -9.73
N LYS A 55 10.03 -2.36 -9.84
CA LYS A 55 10.34 -1.43 -10.92
C LYS A 55 10.67 0.00 -10.45
N TYR A 56 10.12 0.44 -9.32
CA TYR A 56 10.33 1.80 -8.83
C TYR A 56 10.82 1.81 -7.38
N VAL A 57 11.50 2.88 -7.00
CA VAL A 57 11.77 3.24 -5.61
C VAL A 57 11.24 4.65 -5.35
N ALA A 58 10.51 4.80 -4.25
CA ALA A 58 9.96 6.07 -3.80
C ALA A 58 10.55 6.46 -2.43
N THR A 59 11.03 7.69 -2.31
CA THR A 59 11.42 8.28 -1.02
C THR A 59 10.22 9.00 -0.43
N ILE A 60 9.93 8.74 0.84
CA ILE A 60 8.68 9.18 1.49
C ILE A 60 8.88 10.00 2.76
N SER A 61 7.83 10.76 3.11
CA SER A 61 7.69 11.43 4.41
C SER A 61 7.42 10.44 5.55
N ALA A 62 7.41 10.96 6.79
CA ALA A 62 6.72 10.33 7.90
C ALA A 62 5.20 10.18 7.60
N GLY A 63 4.52 9.27 8.29
CA GLY A 63 3.09 9.02 8.10
C GLY A 63 2.22 10.14 8.67
N LYS A 64 1.48 10.82 7.80
CA LYS A 64 0.48 11.85 8.09
C LYS A 64 -0.90 11.23 8.41
N ARG A 65 -1.70 11.90 9.25
CA ARG A 65 -3.09 11.60 9.62
C ARG A 65 -4.08 12.55 8.94
N PRO A 66 -5.40 12.27 8.94
CA PRO A 66 -6.41 13.22 8.48
C PRO A 66 -6.24 14.61 9.09
N GLY A 67 -6.15 15.64 8.25
CA GLY A 67 -5.95 17.05 8.63
C GLY A 67 -4.48 17.50 8.63
N GLU A 68 -3.55 16.61 8.28
CA GLU A 68 -2.11 16.87 8.22
C GLU A 68 -1.55 16.95 6.79
N ILE A 69 -2.31 16.61 5.73
CA ILE A 69 -1.82 16.80 4.35
C ILE A 69 -1.83 18.28 3.97
N ARG A 70 -2.97 18.94 4.13
CA ARG A 70 -3.20 20.39 3.88
C ARG A 70 -2.80 20.87 2.49
N ASP A 71 -2.90 19.98 1.52
CA ASP A 71 -2.58 20.19 0.11
C ASP A 71 -3.66 19.50 -0.76
N PRO A 72 -4.56 20.26 -1.40
CA PRO A 72 -5.64 19.70 -2.21
C PRO A 72 -5.18 19.22 -3.61
N SER A 73 -3.92 19.45 -4.01
CA SER A 73 -3.47 19.17 -5.38
C SER A 73 -3.38 17.68 -5.72
N GLY A 74 -3.32 16.81 -4.72
CA GLY A 74 -3.17 15.36 -4.88
C GLY A 74 -4.47 14.57 -4.83
N LEU A 75 -4.54 13.54 -5.68
CA LEU A 75 -5.65 12.60 -5.78
C LEU A 75 -6.00 11.97 -4.42
N ARG A 76 -7.16 12.35 -3.91
CA ARG A 76 -7.77 11.91 -2.63
C ARG A 76 -7.15 12.52 -1.37
N ASN A 77 -6.47 13.65 -1.48
CA ASN A 77 -5.95 14.37 -0.31
C ASN A 77 -7.10 14.99 0.51
N ASP A 78 -8.05 15.69 -0.14
CA ASP A 78 -9.20 16.31 0.54
C ASP A 78 -10.10 15.26 1.20
N GLU A 79 -10.42 14.16 0.51
CA GLU A 79 -11.20 13.08 1.12
C GLU A 79 -10.47 12.39 2.28
N PHE A 80 -9.13 12.41 2.29
CA PHE A 80 -8.34 11.90 3.41
C PHE A 80 -8.36 12.87 4.60
N ASP A 81 -8.12 14.16 4.36
CA ASP A 81 -8.05 15.17 5.41
C ASP A 81 -9.41 15.45 6.06
N GLU A 82 -10.50 15.39 5.30
CA GLU A 82 -11.87 15.43 5.83
C GLU A 82 -12.29 14.14 6.56
N GLY A 83 -11.42 13.13 6.65
CA GLY A 83 -11.73 11.85 7.32
C GLY A 83 -12.71 10.94 6.56
N ARG A 84 -13.25 11.36 5.40
CA ARG A 84 -14.19 10.58 4.55
C ARG A 84 -13.65 9.19 4.16
N LEU A 85 -12.34 8.98 4.29
CA LEU A 85 -11.67 7.72 3.96
C LEU A 85 -11.18 6.89 5.16
N GLU A 86 -11.46 7.28 6.41
CA GLU A 86 -10.85 6.68 7.62
C GLU A 86 -11.01 5.14 7.70
N HIS A 87 -12.16 4.60 7.28
CA HIS A 87 -12.43 3.16 7.24
C HIS A 87 -11.56 2.40 6.21
N LEU A 88 -11.09 3.12 5.18
CA LEU A 88 -10.32 2.57 4.06
C LEU A 88 -8.81 2.82 4.20
N VAL A 89 -8.41 3.95 4.77
CA VAL A 89 -7.00 4.37 4.96
C VAL A 89 -6.90 5.25 6.21
N LYS A 90 -5.79 5.13 6.95
CA LYS A 90 -5.57 5.86 8.22
C LYS A 90 -4.31 6.71 8.22
N PHE A 91 -3.39 6.44 7.28
CA PHE A 91 -2.11 7.11 7.17
C PHE A 91 -1.79 7.42 5.71
N ALA A 92 -1.21 8.59 5.47
CA ALA A 92 -0.72 9.04 4.17
C ALA A 92 0.80 9.26 4.24
N TYR A 93 1.52 8.91 3.17
CA TYR A 93 2.97 9.10 3.05
C TYR A 93 3.21 9.91 1.79
N GLU A 94 3.72 11.13 1.94
CA GLU A 94 4.05 12.00 0.81
C GLU A 94 5.19 11.38 0.01
N ILE A 95 5.09 11.43 -1.32
CA ILE A 95 6.08 10.86 -2.25
C ILE A 95 6.95 12.00 -2.75
N HIS A 96 8.06 12.22 -2.04
CA HIS A 96 8.99 13.30 -2.35
C HIS A 96 9.75 13.05 -3.66
N ARG A 97 10.28 11.83 -3.86
CA ARG A 97 11.11 11.45 -5.01
C ARG A 97 10.70 10.10 -5.53
N LEU A 98 10.69 9.91 -6.85
CA LEU A 98 10.44 8.63 -7.51
C LEU A 98 11.49 8.37 -8.58
N GLU A 99 12.05 7.16 -8.53
CA GLU A 99 13.04 6.67 -9.48
C GLU A 99 12.60 5.30 -10.03
N ALA A 100 12.89 5.04 -11.31
CA ALA A 100 12.72 3.72 -11.91
C ALA A 100 14.05 2.96 -11.95
N LEU A 101 14.00 1.66 -11.72
CA LEU A 101 15.07 0.74 -12.09
C LEU A 101 15.18 0.70 -13.62
N THR A 102 16.39 0.86 -14.15
CA THR A 102 16.65 0.71 -15.60
C THR A 102 16.28 -0.69 -16.09
N THR A 103 16.50 -1.71 -15.25
CA THR A 103 16.08 -3.10 -15.48
C THR A 103 15.14 -3.51 -14.35
N PRO A 104 13.83 -3.69 -14.60
CA PRO A 104 12.89 -4.20 -13.60
C PRO A 104 13.24 -5.64 -13.17
N ILE A 105 13.04 -5.96 -11.89
CA ILE A 105 13.36 -7.28 -11.33
C ILE A 105 12.08 -8.11 -11.30
N SER A 106 12.01 -9.20 -12.07
CA SER A 106 10.78 -9.98 -12.24
C SER A 106 10.45 -10.82 -10.99
N LEU A 107 9.19 -11.24 -10.84
CA LEU A 107 8.81 -12.20 -9.80
C LEU A 107 9.60 -13.53 -9.88
N GLY A 108 10.09 -13.91 -11.08
CA GLY A 108 10.97 -15.07 -11.24
C GLY A 108 12.30 -14.85 -10.53
N ASP A 109 12.98 -13.75 -10.85
CA ASP A 109 14.28 -13.39 -10.27
C ASP A 109 14.17 -13.15 -8.76
N LEU A 110 13.10 -12.49 -8.31
CA LEU A 110 12.83 -12.26 -6.89
C LEU A 110 12.69 -13.56 -6.09
N LYS A 111 12.13 -14.62 -6.70
CA LYS A 111 12.02 -15.96 -6.11
C LYS A 111 13.35 -16.72 -6.18
N GLN A 112 14.01 -16.71 -7.34
CA GLN A 112 15.27 -17.42 -7.56
C GLN A 112 16.38 -16.93 -6.62
N ASN A 113 16.46 -15.60 -6.40
CA ASN A 113 17.39 -15.00 -5.45
C ASN A 113 16.94 -15.12 -3.97
N GLY A 114 15.81 -15.78 -3.70
CA GLY A 114 15.26 -15.94 -2.35
C GLY A 114 14.83 -14.62 -1.69
N TRP A 115 14.60 -13.56 -2.45
CA TRP A 115 14.27 -12.22 -1.94
C TRP A 115 12.79 -12.12 -1.56
N LEU A 116 11.88 -12.59 -2.44
CA LEU A 116 10.43 -12.64 -2.20
C LEU A 116 9.82 -13.93 -2.75
N ASN A 117 8.88 -14.50 -1.98
CA ASN A 117 8.11 -15.68 -2.42
C ASN A 117 6.86 -15.30 -3.24
N GLY A 118 6.49 -14.01 -3.26
CA GLY A 118 5.26 -13.49 -3.86
C GLY A 118 5.12 -11.98 -3.65
N PRO A 119 4.09 -11.34 -4.23
CA PRO A 119 3.78 -9.92 -3.98
C PRO A 119 3.50 -9.67 -2.49
N PRO A 120 4.10 -8.64 -1.87
CA PRO A 120 3.81 -8.30 -0.46
C PRO A 120 2.35 -7.87 -0.25
N GLN A 121 1.62 -8.58 0.61
CA GLN A 121 0.24 -8.19 0.99
C GLN A 121 0.20 -6.91 1.85
N LYS A 122 1.19 -6.75 2.73
CA LYS A 122 1.37 -5.57 3.60
C LYS A 122 2.62 -4.82 3.15
N TYR A 123 3.78 -5.25 3.65
CA TYR A 123 5.11 -4.92 3.18
C TYR A 123 6.07 -6.04 3.60
N CYS A 124 7.26 -6.08 2.98
CA CYS A 124 8.39 -6.90 3.44
C CYS A 124 9.62 -6.00 3.58
N TYR A 125 10.48 -6.21 4.58
CA TYR A 125 11.76 -5.49 4.61
C TYR A 125 12.67 -5.97 3.47
N VAL A 126 13.45 -5.04 2.89
CA VAL A 126 14.48 -5.41 1.90
C VAL A 126 15.59 -6.18 2.61
N LYS A 127 15.75 -7.46 2.22
CA LYS A 127 16.79 -8.35 2.75
C LYS A 127 18.19 -7.82 2.40
N GLN A 128 19.18 -8.12 3.24
CA GLN A 128 20.57 -7.65 3.04
C GLN A 128 21.13 -7.93 1.63
N PRO A 129 20.99 -9.14 1.03
CA PRO A 129 21.52 -9.41 -0.30
C PRO A 129 20.81 -8.59 -1.40
N MET A 130 19.49 -8.41 -1.26
CA MET A 130 18.72 -7.55 -2.18
C MET A 130 19.17 -6.09 -2.08
N ARG A 131 19.43 -5.57 -0.87
CA ARG A 131 19.91 -4.20 -0.69
C ARG A 131 21.28 -3.99 -1.35
N GLN A 132 22.17 -4.98 -1.26
CA GLN A 132 23.47 -4.94 -1.92
C GLN A 132 23.32 -4.88 -3.46
N ALA A 133 22.52 -5.78 -4.06
CA ALA A 133 22.24 -5.73 -5.49
C ALA A 133 21.62 -4.39 -5.94
N LEU A 134 20.63 -3.89 -5.19
CA LEU A 134 19.96 -2.62 -5.48
C LEU A 134 20.88 -1.39 -5.32
N SER A 135 21.89 -1.44 -4.44
CA SER A 135 22.82 -0.32 -4.23
C SER A 135 23.74 -0.04 -5.41
N VAL A 136 23.93 -1.00 -6.31
CA VAL A 136 24.72 -0.87 -7.55
C VAL A 136 23.85 -0.86 -8.82
N THR A 137 22.53 -0.97 -8.68
CA THR A 137 21.62 -0.98 -9.84
C THR A 137 21.32 0.44 -10.29
N PRO A 138 21.48 0.79 -11.58
CA PRO A 138 21.20 2.14 -12.07
C PRO A 138 19.72 2.50 -11.94
N LEU A 139 19.50 3.74 -11.51
CA LEU A 139 18.18 4.34 -11.31
C LEU A 139 18.02 5.53 -12.25
N THR A 140 16.85 5.64 -12.89
CA THR A 140 16.43 6.78 -13.68
C THR A 140 15.47 7.63 -12.86
N LEU A 141 15.82 8.90 -12.62
CA LEU A 141 14.95 9.84 -11.92
C LEU A 141 13.70 10.15 -12.76
N ILE A 142 12.52 10.01 -12.14
CA ILE A 142 11.24 10.40 -12.76
C ILE A 142 10.86 11.79 -12.27
N PHE A 143 10.96 12.02 -10.96
CA PHE A 143 10.80 13.34 -10.36
C PHE A 143 11.51 13.44 -9.00
N ASP A 144 11.88 14.66 -8.63
CA ASP A 144 12.26 15.02 -7.27
C ASP A 144 11.52 16.31 -6.86
N SER A 145 10.71 16.23 -5.80
CA SER A 145 9.96 17.37 -5.25
C SER A 145 10.83 18.24 -4.36
N ILE A 146 11.89 17.68 -3.77
CA ILE A 146 12.75 18.37 -2.80
C ILE A 146 13.58 19.42 -3.53
N THR A 147 14.17 19.05 -4.67
CA THR A 147 14.98 19.95 -5.51
C THR A 147 14.17 21.12 -6.08
N MET A 148 12.87 20.93 -6.31
CA MET A 148 11.98 21.97 -6.88
C MET A 148 11.60 23.08 -5.89
N VAL A 149 11.69 22.84 -4.58
CA VAL A 149 11.38 23.87 -3.56
C VAL A 149 12.57 24.81 -3.32
N SER A 150 13.81 24.35 -3.53
CA SER A 150 15.02 25.17 -3.29
C SER A 150 15.28 26.26 -4.33
N THR A 151 14.57 26.29 -5.46
CA THR A 151 14.80 27.27 -6.55
C THR A 151 13.83 28.46 -6.54
N LEU A 152 12.83 28.46 -5.65
CA LEU A 152 11.76 29.47 -5.62
C LEU A 152 11.83 30.48 -4.46
N THR A 153 12.93 30.52 -3.72
CA THR A 153 13.24 31.62 -2.78
C THR A 153 14.20 32.62 -3.42
N PRO A 154 13.72 33.69 -4.09
CA PRO A 154 14.57 34.85 -4.37
C PRO A 154 14.97 35.49 -3.04
N SER A 155 16.27 35.64 -2.81
CA SER A 155 16.83 36.39 -1.69
C SER A 155 16.54 37.89 -1.87
N SER A 156 15.39 38.38 -1.39
CA SER A 156 15.16 39.81 -1.22
C SER A 156 15.66 40.26 0.15
N SER A 157 16.93 40.64 0.21
CA SER A 157 17.53 41.38 1.32
C SER A 157 18.22 42.64 0.79
N ALA A 158 18.14 43.72 1.59
CA ALA A 158 18.31 45.13 1.21
C ALA A 158 17.16 45.68 0.31
N ALA A 159 16.61 46.87 0.56
CA ALA A 159 17.01 47.93 1.50
C ALA A 159 15.85 48.44 2.36
N SER A 160 16.20 48.91 3.56
CA SER A 160 15.36 49.62 4.52
C SER A 160 15.35 51.12 4.26
N SER A 161 14.19 51.78 4.35
CA SER A 161 14.08 53.13 4.92
C SER A 161 12.63 53.53 5.19
N ASP A 162 12.47 54.30 6.25
CA ASP A 162 11.27 54.77 6.95
C ASP A 162 10.19 55.44 6.08
N ALA A 163 8.92 55.26 6.47
CA ALA A 163 8.06 56.36 6.96
C ALA A 163 6.64 55.89 7.33
N HIS A 164 6.18 56.27 8.52
CA HIS A 164 4.76 56.38 8.90
C HIS A 164 4.50 57.89 9.11
N PRO A 165 3.36 58.46 8.66
CA PRO A 165 2.17 58.39 9.50
C PRO A 165 0.81 58.33 8.77
N ASP A 166 -0.16 57.75 9.49
CA ASP A 166 -1.52 58.26 9.75
C ASP A 166 -2.32 58.99 8.65
N ALA A 167 -3.38 58.32 8.16
CA ALA A 167 -4.59 58.96 7.63
C ALA A 167 -5.79 57.96 7.55
N LYS A 168 -6.77 58.12 8.45
CA LYS A 168 -8.19 57.81 8.22
C LYS A 168 -8.89 59.13 7.82
N PRO A 169 -9.95 59.16 6.98
CA PRO A 169 -11.20 58.42 7.19
C PRO A 169 -11.72 57.74 5.88
N GLU A 170 -12.97 57.33 5.66
CA GLU A 170 -14.24 57.60 6.37
C GLU A 170 -15.29 56.45 6.28
N HIS A 171 -16.57 56.80 6.37
CA HIS A 171 -17.77 55.96 6.39
C HIS A 171 -18.13 55.28 5.04
N TYR A 172 -18.68 54.08 5.12
CA TYR A 172 -19.79 53.67 4.25
C TYR A 172 -20.83 52.86 5.04
N GLN A 173 -22.05 53.38 5.14
CA GLN A 173 -23.21 52.72 5.77
C GLN A 173 -24.44 52.83 4.87
N SER A 174 -25.41 51.93 5.11
CA SER A 174 -26.64 51.71 4.32
C SER A 174 -26.39 51.02 2.95
N SER A 175 -27.33 50.26 2.37
CA SER A 175 -28.78 50.26 2.60
C SER A 175 -29.46 48.89 2.39
N LEU A 176 -30.27 48.50 3.38
CA LEU A 176 -31.65 48.00 3.31
C LEU A 176 -32.15 47.26 2.03
N TYR A 177 -32.40 45.96 2.19
CA TYR A 177 -33.66 45.27 1.81
C TYR A 177 -33.92 44.22 2.92
N GLY A 178 -35.13 43.84 3.31
CA GLY A 178 -36.49 44.25 2.92
C GLY A 178 -37.46 43.24 3.55
N LYS A 179 -38.49 43.69 4.29
CA LYS A 179 -39.41 42.78 5.01
C LYS A 179 -40.24 41.92 4.05
N GLY A 180 -40.46 40.65 4.40
CA GLY A 180 -41.42 39.76 3.73
C GLY A 180 -41.99 38.72 4.69
N THR A 181 -43.23 38.91 5.13
CA THR A 181 -43.93 38.05 6.10
C THR A 181 -44.94 37.12 5.41
N SER A 182 -44.89 35.81 5.67
CA SER A 182 -46.07 34.92 5.57
C SER A 182 -45.81 33.53 6.14
N SER A 183 -46.58 33.13 7.16
CA SER A 183 -46.76 31.74 7.60
C SER A 183 -47.98 31.11 6.87
N PRO A 184 -48.48 29.92 7.24
CA PRO A 184 -47.90 28.62 6.87
C PRO A 184 -48.89 27.76 6.05
N GLY A 185 -48.39 27.04 5.04
CA GLY A 185 -49.20 26.12 4.23
C GLY A 185 -48.84 24.65 4.46
N THR A 186 -49.77 23.87 5.01
CA THR A 186 -49.64 22.40 5.10
C THR A 186 -50.13 21.72 3.81
N PRO A 187 -49.47 20.63 3.37
CA PRO A 187 -50.10 19.63 2.52
C PRO A 187 -50.44 18.38 3.33
N LYS A 188 -51.69 17.92 3.21
CA LYS A 188 -52.16 16.63 3.76
C LYS A 188 -51.66 15.48 2.87
N THR A 189 -51.01 14.48 3.45
CA THR A 189 -50.75 13.20 2.75
C THR A 189 -51.77 12.16 3.19
N VAL A 190 -52.52 11.63 2.21
CA VAL A 190 -53.58 10.61 2.37
C VAL A 190 -52.97 9.19 2.53
N PRO A 191 -53.74 8.19 3.04
CA PRO A 191 -53.15 7.06 3.76
C PRO A 191 -52.60 5.92 2.89
N VAL A 192 -51.65 5.19 3.48
CA VAL A 192 -51.11 3.93 2.95
C VAL A 192 -52.19 2.84 3.00
N ARG A 193 -52.52 2.29 1.82
CA ARG A 193 -53.44 1.15 1.69
C ARG A 193 -52.72 -0.15 2.06
N MET A 194 -53.01 -0.70 3.24
CA MET A 194 -52.56 -2.05 3.61
C MET A 194 -53.17 -3.11 2.68
N LEU A 195 -52.36 -4.07 2.26
CA LEU A 195 -52.79 -5.34 1.66
C LEU A 195 -52.54 -6.46 2.69
N PRO A 196 -53.49 -7.37 2.92
CA PRO A 196 -53.30 -8.49 3.84
C PRO A 196 -52.49 -9.60 3.18
N ALA A 197 -51.50 -10.14 3.90
CA ALA A 197 -50.90 -11.44 3.61
C ALA A 197 -51.65 -12.51 4.41
N SER A 198 -52.18 -13.54 3.75
CA SER A 198 -52.78 -14.70 4.43
C SER A 198 -52.78 -15.95 3.56
N GLN A 199 -52.38 -17.06 4.22
CA GLN A 199 -52.57 -18.47 3.86
C GLN A 199 -51.79 -18.98 2.62
N VAL A 200 -50.76 -19.79 2.83
CA VAL A 200 -50.81 -21.26 3.11
C VAL A 200 -51.20 -22.07 1.87
N ARG A 201 -50.24 -22.85 1.37
CA ARG A 201 -50.49 -24.21 0.86
C ARG A 201 -49.21 -25.06 0.89
N SER A 202 -49.39 -26.27 1.40
CA SER A 202 -48.41 -27.35 1.46
C SER A 202 -48.31 -28.09 0.13
N GLY A 203 -47.16 -28.75 -0.16
CA GLY A 203 -47.01 -29.54 -1.38
C GLY A 203 -45.61 -30.09 -1.67
N ARG A 204 -45.18 -31.14 -0.96
CA ARG A 204 -44.31 -32.20 -1.52
C ARG A 204 -45.24 -33.18 -2.28
N PRO A 205 -44.84 -33.90 -3.36
CA PRO A 205 -43.85 -34.99 -3.21
C PRO A 205 -42.99 -35.43 -4.45
N GLN A 206 -41.87 -36.12 -4.15
CA GLN A 206 -41.31 -37.35 -4.78
C GLN A 206 -40.91 -37.42 -6.29
N GLY A 207 -39.86 -38.22 -6.56
CA GLY A 207 -39.41 -38.67 -7.92
C GLY A 207 -37.92 -38.38 -8.19
N ILE A 208 -36.93 -39.17 -7.78
CA ILE A 208 -36.53 -40.56 -8.18
C ILE A 208 -35.97 -40.68 -9.62
N THR A 209 -34.64 -40.78 -9.72
CA THR A 209 -33.83 -41.67 -10.61
C THR A 209 -32.37 -41.60 -10.12
N ARG A 210 -31.82 -42.60 -9.40
CA ARG A 210 -31.06 -43.76 -9.92
C ARG A 210 -30.01 -43.36 -10.99
N ARG A 211 -28.72 -43.27 -10.65
CA ARG A 211 -27.67 -44.34 -10.64
C ARG A 211 -27.30 -44.84 -12.06
N PRO A 212 -26.02 -45.20 -12.35
CA PRO A 212 -25.11 -45.91 -11.43
C PRO A 212 -23.63 -45.45 -11.38
N ALA A 213 -22.92 -46.00 -10.40
CA ALA A 213 -21.47 -46.17 -10.42
C ALA A 213 -21.14 -47.66 -10.66
N ARG A 214 -20.08 -47.93 -11.43
CA ARG A 214 -19.32 -49.19 -11.51
C ARG A 214 -17.93 -48.90 -12.13
N ASN A 215 -16.95 -49.79 -12.09
CA ASN A 215 -16.31 -50.47 -10.95
C ASN A 215 -14.95 -51.05 -11.45
N LEU A 216 -14.09 -51.51 -10.54
CA LEU A 216 -12.73 -52.06 -10.79
C LEU A 216 -12.56 -53.02 -11.98
N ALA A 217 -11.47 -52.81 -12.75
CA ALA A 217 -10.44 -53.78 -13.18
C ALA A 217 -9.31 -52.99 -13.90
N GLY A 218 -8.01 -53.33 -13.86
CA GLY A 218 -7.34 -54.49 -13.29
C GLY A 218 -6.41 -55.18 -14.30
N ILE A 219 -5.26 -54.57 -14.64
CA ILE A 219 -4.20 -55.22 -15.47
C ILE A 219 -2.81 -54.93 -14.87
N GLN A 220 -2.07 -55.99 -14.56
CA GLN A 220 -0.64 -56.00 -14.21
C GLN A 220 0.25 -56.16 -15.47
N LYS A 221 1.56 -56.29 -15.23
CA LYS A 221 2.61 -56.92 -16.07
C LYS A 221 3.38 -55.92 -16.97
N HIS A 222 4.73 -55.94 -17.08
CA HIS A 222 5.80 -56.60 -16.29
C HIS A 222 7.21 -56.11 -16.77
N THR A 223 8.26 -56.17 -15.91
CA THR A 223 9.73 -56.26 -16.27
C THR A 223 10.40 -55.03 -16.94
N THR A 224 11.72 -54.72 -16.85
CA THR A 224 12.92 -55.30 -16.17
C THR A 224 13.90 -54.13 -15.86
N VAL A 225 14.35 -53.87 -14.62
CA VAL A 225 15.66 -54.21 -13.99
C VAL A 225 16.94 -53.96 -14.81
N ALA A 226 17.86 -53.13 -14.25
CA ALA A 226 19.35 -53.20 -14.22
C ALA A 226 20.02 -51.79 -14.38
N GLU A 227 21.16 -51.42 -13.77
CA GLU A 227 21.85 -51.89 -12.55
C GLU A 227 22.89 -50.84 -12.04
N ARG A 228 23.08 -50.77 -10.71
CA ARG A 228 24.22 -50.25 -9.87
C ARG A 228 25.24 -49.20 -10.39
N ALA A 229 25.46 -48.18 -9.57
CA ALA A 229 26.68 -47.99 -8.75
C ALA A 229 26.32 -47.08 -7.54
N SER A 230 26.47 -47.46 -6.26
CA SER A 230 27.65 -47.88 -5.49
C SER A 230 28.56 -46.72 -5.04
N CYS A 231 28.27 -46.15 -3.87
CA CYS A 231 29.29 -45.60 -2.96
C CYS A 231 28.88 -45.84 -1.50
N LYS A 232 29.64 -46.69 -0.78
CA LYS A 232 29.55 -46.85 0.67
C LYS A 232 30.50 -45.84 1.32
N GLY A 233 30.00 -45.07 2.28
CA GLY A 233 30.83 -44.39 3.28
C GLY A 233 30.38 -44.82 4.67
N ARG A 234 31.18 -45.65 5.35
CA ARG A 234 31.02 -45.86 6.79
C ARG A 234 31.62 -44.66 7.51
N PHE A 235 31.00 -44.27 8.62
CA PHE A 235 31.71 -43.65 9.73
C PHE A 235 31.10 -44.22 11.01
N ASP A 236 31.94 -44.80 11.85
CA ASP A 236 31.55 -45.51 13.07
C ASP A 236 31.42 -44.55 14.27
N ASP A 237 30.76 -45.04 15.33
CA ASP A 237 30.46 -44.35 16.60
C ASP A 237 31.66 -43.72 17.32
N ASN A 238 31.42 -42.57 18.00
CA ASN A 238 31.62 -42.48 19.46
C ASN A 238 30.95 -41.26 20.15
N GLN A 239 29.85 -41.52 20.86
CA GLN A 239 29.65 -41.29 22.31
C GLN A 239 30.15 -40.00 23.05
N ILE A 240 29.23 -39.46 23.88
CA ILE A 240 29.41 -38.87 25.25
C ILE A 240 29.49 -37.33 25.46
N LEU A 241 28.31 -36.78 25.78
CA LEU A 241 27.91 -35.92 26.92
C LEU A 241 28.32 -34.43 27.07
N PRO A 242 27.51 -33.61 27.79
CA PRO A 242 27.62 -32.15 27.83
C PRO A 242 28.37 -31.61 29.06
N VAL A 243 28.84 -30.36 28.97
CA VAL A 243 29.37 -29.60 30.11
C VAL A 243 28.42 -28.46 30.48
N SER A 244 27.93 -28.50 31.72
CA SER A 244 27.25 -27.40 32.39
C SER A 244 28.25 -26.31 32.81
N GLY A 245 27.80 -25.05 32.82
CA GLY A 245 28.62 -23.91 33.25
C GLY A 245 27.78 -22.84 33.93
N SER A 246 27.50 -23.02 35.22
CA SER A 246 27.03 -21.92 36.07
C SER A 246 28.18 -20.95 36.34
N TRP A 247 27.89 -19.65 36.28
CA TRP A 247 28.70 -18.61 36.92
C TRP A 247 27.75 -17.57 37.52
N GLU A 248 27.46 -17.72 38.81
CA GLU A 248 27.01 -16.62 39.67
C GLU A 248 28.23 -16.02 40.35
N VAL A 249 28.36 -14.69 40.29
CA VAL A 249 28.96 -13.81 41.30
C VAL A 249 28.15 -12.51 41.29
#